data_AF-A0A8J2TET5-F1
#
_entry.id   AF-A0A8J2TET5-F1
#
_cell.length_a   1.000
_cell.length_b   1.000
_cell.length_c   1.000
_cell.angle_alpha   90.00
_cell.angle_beta   90.00
_cell.angle_gamma   90.00
#
_symmetry.space_group_name_H-M   'P 1'
#
loop_
_entity.id
_entity.type
_entity.pdbx_description
1 polymer ?
#
loop_
_entity_poly.entity_id
_entity_poly.type
_entity_poly.pdbx_seq_one_letter_code
_entity_poly.pdbx_strand_id
1 'polypeptide(L)'
;MGVVHLVGGQKGGSGKTFFARILCHYFHAHKLAVQILDADPQQDLHRVYGGIGGIQFWGGDADAAAYSKSSNEMDILYDLAVEHPLVLVNLPGNAQEGLAWWLTANRLLESELQDIEFRYWYLCNSLQGLEAFNQSLAFFAGKLAHCLVLNQFGAPDWDYAQFSQIKYISLPVLHRTEAQLFNDPSHPLTYGDALKVGMLPRLAQKRLFDFLSIVFADLEVTGWLDKPNLPVPVSTSRVKKRNSNSQTAEVDLVEEVGNGCRNQT
;
A
#
# COMPACT_ATOMS: atom_id res chain seq x y z
N MET A 1 0.41 15.03 -3.11
CA MET A 1 1.10 14.03 -3.92
C MET A 1 1.04 12.70 -3.18
N GLY A 2 0.34 11.72 -3.73
CA GLY A 2 0.27 10.36 -3.18
C GLY A 2 1.45 9.52 -3.65
N VAL A 3 1.78 8.47 -2.89
CA VAL A 3 2.82 7.50 -3.27
C VAL A 3 2.19 6.11 -3.32
N VAL A 4 2.39 5.42 -4.44
CA VAL A 4 1.92 4.05 -4.66
C VAL A 4 3.12 3.11 -4.71
N HIS A 5 3.20 2.21 -3.74
CA HIS A 5 4.14 1.10 -3.75
C HIS A 5 3.52 -0.12 -4.44
N LEU A 6 4.03 -0.46 -5.60
CA LEU A 6 3.65 -1.66 -6.34
C LEU A 6 4.62 -2.78 -5.96
N VAL A 7 4.11 -3.91 -5.46
CA VAL A 7 4.90 -5.11 -5.19
C VAL A 7 4.54 -6.18 -6.20
N GLY A 8 5.47 -6.49 -7.11
CA GLY A 8 5.24 -7.42 -8.21
C GLY A 8 6.44 -8.31 -8.50
N GLY A 9 6.39 -9.03 -9.62
CA GLY A 9 7.40 -9.98 -10.03
C GLY A 9 6.81 -11.10 -10.86
N GLN A 10 7.63 -11.75 -11.69
CA GLN A 10 7.16 -12.69 -12.71
C GLN A 10 6.36 -13.86 -12.12
N LYS A 11 6.95 -14.65 -11.22
CA LYS A 11 6.36 -15.92 -10.81
C LYS A 11 5.58 -15.84 -9.48
N GLY A 12 4.61 -16.74 -9.31
CA GLY A 12 4.17 -17.17 -7.99
C GLY A 12 5.33 -17.82 -7.21
N GLY A 13 5.44 -17.54 -5.91
CA GLY A 13 6.51 -18.08 -5.06
C GLY A 13 7.83 -17.31 -5.06
N SER A 14 7.94 -16.15 -5.72
CA SER A 14 9.11 -15.25 -5.60
C SER A 14 9.16 -14.50 -4.25
N GLY A 15 8.10 -14.59 -3.44
CA GLY A 15 8.00 -13.96 -2.11
C GLY A 15 7.24 -12.63 -2.08
N LYS A 16 6.41 -12.30 -3.10
CA LYS A 16 5.74 -10.99 -3.24
C LYS A 16 4.94 -10.61 -2.00
N THR A 17 3.98 -11.45 -1.62
CA THR A 17 3.17 -11.25 -0.42
C THR A 17 4.02 -11.19 0.85
N PHE A 18 5.06 -12.03 0.95
CA PHE A 18 5.98 -12.00 2.10
C PHE A 18 6.66 -10.64 2.23
N PHE A 19 7.20 -10.10 1.14
CA PHE A 19 7.79 -8.76 1.11
C PHE A 19 6.76 -7.65 1.35
N ALA A 20 5.57 -7.74 0.75
CA ALA A 20 4.50 -6.77 0.97
C ALA A 20 4.10 -6.70 2.46
N ARG A 21 4.09 -7.83 3.17
CA ARG A 21 3.87 -7.86 4.62
C ARG A 21 4.99 -7.19 5.41
N ILE A 22 6.24 -7.23 4.92
CA ILE A 22 7.37 -6.52 5.53
C ILE A 22 7.15 -5.02 5.38
N LEU A 23 6.74 -4.55 4.19
CA LEU A 23 6.38 -3.15 3.97
C LEU A 23 5.23 -2.71 4.88
N CYS A 24 4.14 -3.48 4.99
CA CYS A 24 3.06 -3.20 5.95
C CYS A 24 3.59 -3.08 7.38
N HIS A 25 4.46 -4.01 7.80
CA HIS A 25 5.04 -3.96 9.12
C HIS A 25 5.91 -2.72 9.32
N TYR A 26 6.71 -2.34 8.32
CA TYR A 26 7.49 -1.11 8.33
C TYR A 26 6.58 0.11 8.51
N PHE A 27 5.54 0.24 7.68
CA PHE A 27 4.61 1.37 7.75
C PHE A 27 3.91 1.44 9.10
N HIS A 28 3.43 0.30 9.64
CA HIS A 28 2.80 0.26 10.96
C HIS A 28 3.78 0.61 12.09
N ALA A 29 5.01 0.09 12.05
CA ALA A 29 6.05 0.39 13.03
C ALA A 29 6.40 1.89 13.03
N HIS A 30 6.34 2.55 11.87
CA HIS A 30 6.62 3.97 11.69
C HIS A 30 5.37 4.86 11.76
N LYS A 31 4.20 4.30 12.09
CA LYS A 31 2.90 5.01 12.19
C LYS A 31 2.52 5.74 10.90
N LEU A 32 2.85 5.14 9.75
CA LEU A 32 2.46 5.61 8.44
C LEU A 32 1.10 5.00 8.08
N ALA A 33 0.12 5.86 7.81
CA ALA A 33 -1.23 5.46 7.44
C ALA A 33 -1.26 4.96 5.99
N VAL A 34 -0.91 3.68 5.81
CA VAL A 34 -0.94 3.00 4.51
C VAL A 34 -2.33 2.47 4.21
N GLN A 35 -2.82 2.69 2.99
CA GLN A 35 -3.93 1.93 2.44
C GLN A 35 -3.42 0.72 1.67
N ILE A 36 -4.09 -0.42 1.82
CA ILE A 36 -3.68 -1.68 1.22
C ILE A 36 -4.65 -2.05 0.12
N LEU A 37 -4.11 -2.43 -1.03
CA LEU A 37 -4.81 -3.02 -2.15
C LEU A 37 -4.17 -4.37 -2.47
N ASP A 38 -4.88 -5.46 -2.20
CA ASP A 38 -4.40 -6.82 -2.46
C ASP A 38 -5.10 -7.41 -3.69
N ALA A 39 -4.36 -7.45 -4.79
CA ALA A 39 -4.80 -8.01 -6.05
C ALA A 39 -4.24 -9.42 -6.31
N ASP A 40 -3.51 -9.99 -5.36
CA ASP A 40 -3.13 -11.40 -5.44
C ASP A 40 -4.37 -12.28 -5.20
N PRO A 41 -4.61 -13.33 -6.03
CA PRO A 41 -5.76 -14.21 -5.88
C PRO A 41 -5.93 -14.84 -4.49
N GLN A 42 -4.82 -15.04 -3.75
CA GLN A 42 -4.89 -15.59 -2.40
C GLN A 42 -5.36 -14.55 -1.37
N GLN A 43 -5.18 -13.26 -1.65
CA GLN A 43 -5.57 -12.13 -0.79
C GLN A 43 -5.00 -12.22 0.65
N ASP A 44 -3.83 -12.82 0.81
CA ASP A 44 -3.23 -13.05 2.12
C ASP A 44 -2.79 -11.75 2.81
N LEU A 45 -2.42 -10.72 2.05
CA LEU A 45 -2.09 -9.41 2.64
C LEU A 45 -3.36 -8.76 3.18
N HIS A 46 -4.46 -8.80 2.41
CA HIS A 46 -5.76 -8.27 2.82
C HIS A 46 -6.29 -8.98 4.06
N ARG A 47 -6.21 -10.32 4.13
CA ARG A 47 -6.66 -11.09 5.29
C ARG A 47 -5.91 -10.75 6.58
N VAL A 48 -4.63 -10.41 6.48
CA VAL A 48 -3.77 -10.14 7.64
C VAL A 48 -3.82 -8.67 8.07
N TYR A 49 -3.89 -7.74 7.12
CA TYR A 49 -3.75 -6.31 7.40
C TYR A 49 -5.00 -5.46 7.05
N GLY A 50 -6.06 -6.05 6.48
CA GLY A 50 -7.26 -5.33 6.03
C GLY A 50 -7.07 -4.65 4.67
N GLY A 51 -7.82 -3.59 4.39
CA GLY A 51 -7.78 -2.88 3.10
C GLY A 51 -8.76 -3.41 2.05
N ILE A 52 -8.44 -3.16 0.79
CA ILE A 52 -9.27 -3.55 -0.37
C ILE A 52 -8.69 -4.83 -0.98
N GLY A 53 -9.53 -5.86 -1.10
CA GLY A 53 -9.20 -7.09 -1.82
C GLY A 53 -10.13 -7.31 -3.02
N GLY A 54 -9.88 -8.37 -3.79
CA GLY A 54 -10.78 -8.78 -4.88
C GLY A 54 -10.61 -8.02 -6.19
N ILE A 55 -9.53 -7.23 -6.31
CA ILE A 55 -9.16 -6.52 -7.54
C ILE A 55 -8.34 -7.45 -8.43
N GLN A 56 -8.60 -7.45 -9.74
CA GLN A 56 -7.94 -8.36 -10.66
C GLN A 56 -7.02 -7.61 -11.65
N PHE A 57 -5.71 -7.83 -11.56
CA PHE A 57 -4.80 -7.50 -12.67
C PHE A 57 -4.79 -8.67 -13.65
N TRP A 58 -5.52 -8.54 -14.74
CA TRP A 58 -5.46 -9.54 -15.82
C TRP A 58 -4.16 -9.38 -16.60
N GLY A 59 -3.37 -10.45 -16.63
CA GLY A 59 -2.30 -10.65 -17.61
C GLY A 59 -2.90 -11.17 -18.91
N GLY A 60 -2.67 -10.47 -20.00
CA GLY A 60 -3.19 -10.74 -21.33
C GLY A 60 -2.71 -9.64 -22.28
N ASP A 61 -2.91 -9.84 -23.58
CA ASP A 61 -2.60 -8.79 -24.54
C ASP A 61 -3.40 -7.50 -24.27
N ALA A 62 -2.94 -6.39 -24.83
CA ALA A 62 -3.54 -5.07 -24.64
C ALA A 62 -5.05 -5.05 -24.98
N ASP A 63 -5.51 -5.95 -25.86
CA ASP A 63 -6.91 -6.09 -26.22
C ASP A 63 -7.70 -6.77 -25.09
N ALA A 64 -7.21 -7.87 -24.53
CA ALA A 64 -7.81 -8.52 -23.37
C ALA A 64 -7.86 -7.59 -22.15
N ALA A 65 -6.82 -6.77 -21.93
CA ALA A 65 -6.80 -5.77 -20.87
C ALA A 65 -7.85 -4.67 -21.11
N ALA A 66 -7.97 -4.15 -22.33
CA ALA A 66 -8.91 -3.10 -22.71
C ALA A 66 -10.39 -3.50 -22.61
N TYR A 67 -10.72 -4.77 -22.83
CA TYR A 67 -12.10 -5.28 -22.74
C TYR A 67 -12.42 -6.01 -21.43
N SER A 68 -11.47 -6.10 -20.50
CA SER A 68 -11.67 -6.75 -19.21
C SER A 68 -12.33 -5.81 -18.20
N LYS A 69 -13.17 -6.36 -17.30
CA LYS A 69 -13.73 -5.63 -16.14
C LYS A 69 -12.67 -4.99 -15.24
N SER A 70 -11.44 -5.47 -15.37
CA SER A 70 -10.24 -5.04 -14.66
C SER A 70 -9.92 -3.56 -14.81
N SER A 71 -10.19 -2.93 -15.96
CA SER A 71 -9.87 -1.51 -16.15
C SER A 71 -10.61 -0.63 -15.14
N ASN A 72 -11.92 -0.87 -14.97
CA ASN A 72 -12.75 -0.21 -13.96
C ASN A 72 -12.32 -0.56 -12.52
N GLU A 73 -11.78 -1.76 -12.29
CA GLU A 73 -11.26 -2.16 -10.98
C GLU A 73 -9.92 -1.47 -10.66
N MET A 74 -9.14 -1.07 -11.68
CA MET A 74 -7.88 -0.34 -11.49
C MET A 74 -8.06 1.15 -11.25
N ASP A 75 -9.18 1.73 -11.68
CA ASP A 75 -9.50 3.12 -11.34
C ASP A 75 -9.60 3.32 -9.82
N ILE A 76 -10.00 2.27 -9.08
CA ILE A 76 -9.98 2.24 -7.61
C ILE A 76 -8.56 2.52 -7.08
N LEU A 77 -7.51 2.01 -7.73
CA LEU A 77 -6.14 2.28 -7.31
C LEU A 77 -5.79 3.76 -7.49
N TYR A 78 -6.20 4.36 -8.60
CA TYR A 78 -5.96 5.78 -8.84
C TYR A 78 -6.69 6.64 -7.81
N ASP A 79 -8.00 6.41 -7.62
CA ASP A 79 -8.81 7.14 -6.65
C ASP A 79 -8.24 7.01 -5.23
N LEU A 80 -7.85 5.80 -4.83
CA LEU A 80 -7.23 5.54 -3.53
C LEU A 80 -5.91 6.31 -3.36
N ALA A 81 -5.11 6.44 -4.42
CA ALA A 81 -3.85 7.17 -4.40
C ALA A 81 -4.02 8.70 -4.43
N VAL A 82 -5.13 9.21 -4.95
CA VAL A 82 -5.52 10.62 -4.85
C VAL A 82 -6.00 10.94 -3.43
N GLU A 83 -6.83 10.07 -2.85
CA GLU A 83 -7.42 10.27 -1.52
C GLU A 83 -6.43 10.04 -0.37
N HIS A 84 -5.46 9.14 -0.58
CA HIS A 84 -4.52 8.73 0.45
C HIS A 84 -3.07 8.98 0.05
N PRO A 85 -2.24 9.49 0.99
CA PRO A 85 -0.87 9.85 0.69
C PRO A 85 0.05 8.63 0.48
N LEU A 86 -0.38 7.44 0.91
CA LEU A 86 0.42 6.21 0.87
C LEU A 86 -0.47 5.00 0.58
N VAL A 87 -0.22 4.33 -0.54
CA VAL A 87 -0.90 3.12 -0.96
C VAL A 87 0.12 2.00 -1.21
N LEU A 88 -0.17 0.79 -0.72
CA LEU A 88 0.59 -0.41 -1.00
C LEU A 88 -0.28 -1.38 -1.81
N VAL A 89 0.24 -1.80 -2.96
CA VAL A 89 -0.43 -2.72 -3.89
C VAL A 89 0.35 -4.02 -3.95
N ASN A 90 -0.29 -5.13 -3.57
CA ASN A 90 0.26 -6.48 -3.78
C ASN A 90 -0.28 -7.04 -5.10
N LEU A 91 0.58 -7.14 -6.11
CA LEU A 91 0.21 -7.59 -7.45
C LEU A 91 0.25 -9.12 -7.56
N PRO A 92 -0.61 -9.71 -8.40
CA PRO A 92 -0.52 -11.12 -8.75
C PRO A 92 0.80 -11.46 -9.46
N GLY A 93 1.11 -12.75 -9.56
CA GLY A 93 2.16 -13.21 -10.47
C GLY A 93 1.81 -12.86 -11.93
N ASN A 94 2.82 -12.51 -12.73
CA ASN A 94 2.68 -12.16 -14.15
C ASN A 94 1.76 -10.93 -14.42
N ALA A 95 1.63 -10.00 -13.48
CA ALA A 95 0.81 -8.78 -13.64
C ALA A 95 1.45 -7.69 -14.53
N GLN A 96 2.67 -7.90 -15.02
CA GLN A 96 3.49 -6.87 -15.67
C GLN A 96 2.82 -6.26 -16.90
N GLU A 97 2.26 -7.10 -17.78
CA GLU A 97 1.61 -6.64 -19.01
C GLU A 97 0.36 -5.82 -18.70
N GLY A 98 -0.49 -6.30 -17.79
CA GLY A 98 -1.69 -5.57 -17.36
C GLY A 98 -1.36 -4.23 -16.69
N LEU A 99 -0.33 -4.21 -15.83
CA LEU A 99 0.17 -3.00 -15.20
C LEU A 99 0.73 -2.01 -16.23
N ALA A 100 1.55 -2.49 -17.15
CA ALA A 100 2.12 -1.68 -18.23
C ALA A 100 1.04 -1.06 -19.11
N TRP A 101 0.03 -1.84 -19.48
CA TRP A 101 -1.12 -1.36 -20.23
C TRP A 101 -1.88 -0.28 -19.44
N TRP A 102 -2.23 -0.53 -18.18
CA TRP A 102 -3.00 0.42 -17.38
C TRP A 102 -2.27 1.76 -17.19
N LEU A 103 -0.97 1.71 -16.87
CA LEU A 103 -0.15 2.91 -16.70
C LEU A 103 -0.01 3.71 -18.00
N THR A 104 0.14 3.03 -19.15
CA THR A 104 0.38 3.69 -20.44
C THR A 104 -0.90 4.17 -21.10
N ALA A 105 -1.98 3.38 -21.09
CA ALA A 105 -3.28 3.74 -21.65
C ALA A 105 -3.87 4.99 -20.97
N ASN A 106 -3.65 5.12 -19.66
CA ASN A 106 -4.10 6.27 -18.87
C ASN A 106 -3.03 7.37 -18.71
N ARG A 107 -1.87 7.22 -19.36
CA ARG A 107 -0.78 8.21 -19.36
C ARG A 107 -0.30 8.59 -17.93
N LEU A 108 -0.42 7.67 -16.98
CA LEU A 108 -0.20 7.91 -15.53
C LEU A 108 1.27 8.16 -15.16
N LEU A 109 2.20 7.89 -16.06
CA LEU A 109 3.63 8.13 -15.89
C LEU A 109 4.10 9.42 -16.62
N GLU A 110 3.17 10.20 -17.17
CA GLU A 110 3.48 11.46 -17.83
C GLU A 110 3.53 12.63 -16.83
N SER A 111 4.35 13.63 -17.12
CA SER A 111 4.65 14.75 -16.21
C SER A 111 3.44 15.64 -15.86
N GLU A 112 2.36 15.53 -16.63
CA GLU A 112 1.15 16.33 -16.44
C GLU A 112 0.25 15.77 -15.32
N LEU A 113 0.44 14.50 -14.93
CA LEU A 113 -0.34 13.79 -13.90
C LEU A 113 0.48 13.49 -12.63
N GLN A 114 1.44 14.37 -12.30
CA GLN A 114 2.41 14.21 -11.20
C GLN A 114 1.81 14.21 -9.77
N ASP A 115 0.51 14.08 -9.61
CA ASP A 115 -0.14 14.01 -8.30
C ASP A 115 0.13 12.68 -7.59
N ILE A 116 0.59 11.66 -8.33
CA ILE A 116 0.91 10.33 -7.79
C ILE A 116 2.30 9.88 -8.26
N GLU A 117 3.12 9.42 -7.32
CA GLU A 117 4.40 8.77 -7.60
C GLU A 117 4.27 7.25 -7.49
N PHE A 118 4.58 6.52 -8.57
CA PHE A 118 4.60 5.06 -8.58
C PHE A 118 6.02 4.52 -8.34
N ARG A 119 6.14 3.63 -7.36
CA ARG A 119 7.39 2.95 -6.97
C ARG A 119 7.23 1.45 -7.10
N TYR A 120 7.96 0.84 -8.03
CA TYR A 120 7.81 -0.59 -8.35
C TYR A 120 8.90 -1.43 -7.69
N TRP A 121 8.52 -2.17 -6.65
CA TRP A 121 9.32 -3.22 -6.03
C TRP A 121 9.16 -4.53 -6.82
N TYR A 122 10.17 -4.85 -7.62
CA TYR A 122 10.16 -6.07 -8.43
C TYR A 122 10.89 -7.19 -7.71
N LEU A 123 10.17 -8.22 -7.27
CA LEU A 123 10.78 -9.36 -6.61
C LEU A 123 11.35 -10.37 -7.60
N CYS A 124 12.58 -10.76 -7.33
CA CYS A 124 13.34 -11.70 -8.14
C CYS A 124 14.07 -12.71 -7.27
N ASN A 125 13.94 -14.00 -7.60
CA ASN A 125 14.72 -15.10 -7.03
C ASN A 125 15.19 -16.09 -8.12
N SER A 126 15.20 -15.68 -9.39
CA SER A 126 15.59 -16.55 -10.50
C SER A 126 16.11 -15.75 -11.69
N LEU A 127 16.94 -16.39 -12.53
CA LEU A 127 17.46 -15.76 -13.75
C LEU A 127 16.35 -15.34 -14.73
N GLN A 128 15.29 -16.15 -14.85
CA GLN A 128 14.13 -15.82 -15.67
C GLN A 128 13.41 -14.57 -15.16
N GLY A 129 13.25 -14.46 -13.83
CA GLY A 129 12.67 -13.27 -13.19
C GLY A 129 13.50 -12.02 -13.43
N LEU A 130 14.83 -12.16 -13.48
CA LEU A 130 15.74 -11.08 -13.78
C LEU A 130 15.65 -10.63 -15.24
N GLU A 131 15.51 -11.56 -16.18
CA GLU A 131 15.26 -11.23 -17.59
C GLU A 131 13.96 -10.45 -17.77
N ALA A 132 12.87 -10.89 -17.13
CA ALA A 132 11.59 -10.19 -17.15
C ALA A 132 11.66 -8.81 -16.46
N PHE A 133 12.48 -8.65 -15.43
CA PHE A 133 12.75 -7.35 -14.83
C PHE A 133 13.47 -6.41 -15.81
N ASN A 134 14.50 -6.89 -16.51
CA ASN A 134 15.22 -6.09 -17.51
C ASN A 134 14.32 -5.68 -18.68
N GLN A 135 13.41 -6.54 -19.11
CA GLN A 135 12.37 -6.20 -20.10
C GLN A 135 11.45 -5.10 -19.58
N SER A 136 11.03 -5.17 -18.30
CA SER A 136 10.23 -4.11 -17.65
C SER A 136 10.99 -2.77 -17.60
N LEU A 137 12.26 -2.78 -17.18
CA LEU A 137 13.11 -1.58 -17.19
C LEU A 137 13.21 -0.95 -18.58
N ALA A 138 13.45 -1.77 -19.61
CA ALA A 138 13.55 -1.31 -20.99
C ALA A 138 12.22 -0.74 -21.50
N PHE A 139 11.10 -1.38 -21.19
CA PHE A 139 9.77 -0.94 -21.59
C PHE A 139 9.42 0.44 -21.02
N PHE A 140 9.62 0.63 -19.71
CA PHE A 140 9.29 1.90 -19.06
C PHE A 140 10.33 3.00 -19.27
N ALA A 141 11.54 2.66 -19.74
CA ALA A 141 12.61 3.60 -20.09
C ALA A 141 12.83 4.70 -19.04
N GLY A 142 12.80 4.33 -17.76
CA GLY A 142 12.99 5.24 -16.62
C GLY A 142 11.76 6.03 -16.16
N LYS A 143 10.61 5.93 -16.84
CA LYS A 143 9.35 6.61 -16.44
C LYS A 143 8.72 6.02 -15.17
N LEU A 144 8.87 4.71 -14.97
CA LEU A 144 8.46 4.04 -13.74
C LEU A 144 9.70 3.77 -12.89
N ALA A 145 9.71 4.25 -11.64
CA ALA A 145 10.80 3.99 -10.71
C ALA A 145 10.81 2.50 -10.33
N HIS A 146 11.91 1.80 -10.59
CA HIS A 146 12.09 0.37 -10.27
C HIS A 146 13.12 0.17 -9.17
N CYS A 147 12.83 -0.74 -8.25
CA CYS A 147 13.78 -1.29 -7.29
C CYS A 147 13.71 -2.81 -7.37
N LEU A 148 14.84 -3.43 -7.69
CA LEU A 148 14.97 -4.88 -7.72
C LEU A 148 15.07 -5.40 -6.28
N VAL A 149 14.19 -6.31 -5.90
CA VAL A 149 14.22 -6.97 -4.59
C VAL A 149 14.72 -8.39 -4.79
N LEU A 150 15.99 -8.63 -4.47
CA LEU A 150 16.64 -9.93 -4.62
C LEU A 150 16.28 -10.80 -3.40
N ASN A 151 15.26 -11.65 -3.56
CA ASN A 151 14.91 -12.61 -2.52
C ASN A 151 15.89 -13.78 -2.55
N GLN A 152 16.77 -13.84 -1.55
CA GLN A 152 17.83 -14.86 -1.46
C GLN A 152 17.29 -16.27 -1.22
N PHE A 153 16.00 -16.42 -0.87
CA PHE A 153 15.38 -17.73 -0.72
C PHE A 153 15.22 -18.43 -2.08
N GLY A 154 16.06 -19.44 -2.32
CA GLY A 154 16.07 -20.21 -3.56
C GLY A 154 16.66 -19.46 -4.75
N ALA A 155 17.37 -18.35 -4.50
CA ALA A 155 18.05 -17.59 -5.52
C ALA A 155 19.28 -18.34 -6.07
N PRO A 156 19.66 -18.08 -7.33
CA PRO A 156 20.99 -18.42 -7.83
C PRO A 156 22.05 -17.54 -7.15
N ASP A 157 23.31 -17.92 -7.30
CA ASP A 157 24.43 -17.03 -6.99
C ASP A 157 24.41 -15.86 -7.97
N TRP A 158 24.07 -14.67 -7.47
CA TRP A 158 24.00 -13.47 -8.29
C TRP A 158 25.39 -12.91 -8.60
N ASP A 159 25.61 -12.52 -9.86
CA ASP A 159 26.67 -11.58 -10.19
C ASP A 159 26.20 -10.16 -9.87
N TYR A 160 26.60 -9.62 -8.72
CA TYR A 160 26.16 -8.29 -8.28
C TYR A 160 26.69 -7.14 -9.15
N ALA A 161 27.73 -7.36 -9.97
CA ALA A 161 28.26 -6.32 -10.86
C ALA A 161 27.21 -5.84 -11.87
N GLN A 162 26.30 -6.74 -12.27
CA GLN A 162 25.23 -6.43 -13.23
C GLN A 162 24.17 -5.46 -12.67
N PHE A 163 24.11 -5.25 -11.35
CA PHE A 163 23.16 -4.35 -10.70
C PHE A 163 23.73 -2.94 -10.44
N SER A 164 24.95 -2.64 -10.90
CA SER A 164 25.62 -1.35 -10.61
C SER A 164 24.85 -0.10 -11.05
N GLN A 165 23.97 -0.22 -12.06
CA GLN A 165 23.13 0.87 -12.57
C GLN A 165 21.66 0.74 -12.15
N ILE A 166 21.34 -0.24 -11.30
CA ILE A 166 19.98 -0.57 -10.90
C ILE A 166 19.87 -0.37 -9.39
N LYS A 167 18.81 0.31 -8.95
CA LYS A 167 18.48 0.31 -7.52
C LYS A 167 18.05 -1.10 -7.12
N TYR A 168 18.71 -1.70 -6.14
CA TYR A 168 18.34 -3.01 -5.62
C TYR A 168 18.50 -3.08 -4.09
N ILE A 169 17.76 -4.00 -3.49
CA ILE A 169 17.95 -4.45 -2.11
C ILE A 169 18.05 -5.98 -2.09
N SER A 170 18.70 -6.51 -1.06
CA SER A 170 18.80 -7.94 -0.84
C SER A 170 17.87 -8.33 0.30
N LEU A 171 16.90 -9.20 0.05
CA LEU A 171 16.05 -9.75 1.09
C LEU A 171 16.72 -11.04 1.61
N PRO A 172 17.28 -11.04 2.83
CA PRO A 172 17.96 -12.21 3.37
C PRO A 172 17.01 -13.37 3.60
N VAL A 173 17.56 -14.55 3.88
CA VAL A 173 16.74 -15.74 4.13
C VAL A 173 16.23 -15.72 5.56
N LEU A 174 14.90 -15.61 5.72
CA LEU A 174 14.23 -16.05 6.93
C LEU A 174 14.11 -17.58 6.88
N HIS A 175 14.49 -18.27 7.96
CA HIS A 175 14.39 -19.72 8.04
C HIS A 175 12.97 -20.20 7.71
N ARG A 176 12.88 -21.32 6.96
CA ARG A 176 11.62 -21.84 6.41
C ARG A 176 10.56 -22.04 7.49
N THR A 177 10.94 -22.56 8.66
CA THR A 177 10.03 -22.80 9.77
C THR A 177 9.38 -21.52 10.25
N GLU A 178 10.15 -20.44 10.42
CA GLU A 178 9.62 -19.13 10.78
C GLU A 178 8.82 -18.49 9.65
N ALA A 179 9.27 -18.61 8.39
CA ALA A 179 8.55 -18.09 7.24
C ALA A 179 7.16 -18.74 7.07
N GLN A 180 7.05 -20.05 7.36
CA GLN A 180 5.79 -20.79 7.28
C GLN A 180 4.74 -20.32 8.27
N LEU A 181 5.13 -19.75 9.42
CA LEU A 181 4.20 -19.21 10.41
C LEU A 181 3.32 -18.11 9.83
N PHE A 182 3.85 -17.38 8.86
CA PHE A 182 3.13 -16.29 8.22
C PHE A 182 2.17 -16.82 7.14
N ASN A 183 2.43 -18.00 6.57
CA ASN A 183 1.64 -18.55 5.47
C ASN A 183 0.44 -19.41 5.92
N ASP A 184 0.15 -19.50 7.22
CA ASP A 184 -1.04 -20.23 7.71
C ASP A 184 -2.29 -19.33 7.60
N PRO A 185 -3.22 -19.62 6.67
CA PRO A 185 -4.43 -18.82 6.50
C PRO A 185 -5.40 -18.96 7.69
N SER A 186 -5.27 -20.01 8.50
CA SER A 186 -6.10 -20.25 9.67
C SER A 186 -5.68 -19.38 10.85
N HIS A 187 -4.45 -18.88 10.83
CA HIS A 187 -3.88 -18.05 11.88
C HIS A 187 -3.12 -16.85 11.28
N PRO A 188 -3.84 -15.88 10.68
CA PRO A 188 -3.21 -14.72 10.06
C PRO A 188 -2.43 -13.92 11.11
N LEU A 189 -1.10 -13.96 11.01
CA LEU A 189 -0.19 -13.36 11.98
C LEU A 189 0.56 -12.18 11.37
N THR A 190 0.52 -11.00 11.99
CA THR A 190 1.39 -9.89 11.58
C THR A 190 2.81 -10.10 12.12
N TYR A 191 3.83 -9.50 11.49
CA TYR A 191 5.18 -9.52 12.06
C TYR A 191 5.24 -8.85 13.45
N GLY A 192 4.45 -7.80 13.65
CA GLY A 192 4.34 -7.12 14.94
C GLY A 192 3.77 -8.01 16.03
N ASP A 193 2.74 -8.81 15.72
CA ASP A 193 2.18 -9.79 16.65
C ASP A 193 3.17 -10.91 16.94
N ALA A 194 3.84 -11.44 15.92
CA ALA A 194 4.87 -12.47 16.07
C ALA A 194 6.02 -12.05 17.00
N LEU A 195 6.33 -10.75 17.06
CA LEU A 195 7.33 -10.18 17.96
C LEU A 195 6.82 -9.93 19.38
N LYS A 196 5.55 -10.18 19.72
CA LYS A 196 5.04 -10.05 21.09
C LYS A 196 5.54 -11.21 21.96
N VAL A 197 5.73 -10.93 23.25
CA VAL A 197 6.20 -11.91 24.25
C VAL A 197 5.24 -13.12 24.28
N GLY A 198 5.81 -14.32 24.16
CA GLY A 198 5.07 -15.58 24.25
C GLY A 198 4.46 -16.08 22.93
N MET A 199 4.52 -15.30 21.85
CA MET A 199 4.00 -15.73 20.53
C MET A 199 4.95 -16.69 19.82
N LEU A 200 6.26 -16.54 20.02
CA LEU A 200 7.31 -17.38 19.44
C LEU A 200 8.29 -17.87 20.52
N PRO A 201 8.98 -19.01 20.30
CA PRO A 201 10.18 -19.34 21.07
C PRO A 201 11.19 -18.20 21.03
N ARG A 202 11.85 -17.91 22.16
CA ARG A 202 12.74 -16.73 22.32
C ARG A 202 13.79 -16.59 21.21
N LEU A 203 14.36 -17.71 20.76
CA LEU A 203 15.35 -17.70 19.68
C LEU A 203 14.73 -17.38 18.31
N ALA A 204 13.52 -17.88 18.02
CA ALA A 204 12.81 -17.56 16.79
C ALA A 204 12.38 -16.08 16.77
N GLN A 205 11.90 -15.56 17.90
CA GLN A 205 11.60 -14.13 18.08
C GLN A 205 12.83 -13.26 17.82
N LYS A 206 13.99 -13.63 18.39
CA LYS A 206 15.26 -12.92 18.15
C LYS A 206 15.66 -12.96 16.68
N ARG A 207 15.61 -14.13 16.02
CA ARG A 207 15.93 -14.25 14.59
C ARG A 207 15.02 -13.39 13.71
N LEU A 208 13.72 -13.38 14.01
CA LEU A 208 12.77 -12.53 13.30
C LEU A 208 13.09 -11.04 13.49
N PHE A 209 13.42 -10.63 14.72
CA PHE A 209 13.82 -9.26 15.02
C PHE A 209 15.10 -8.86 14.26
N ASP A 210 16.13 -9.69 14.29
CA ASP A 210 17.40 -9.43 13.60
C ASP A 210 17.18 -9.38 12.07
N PHE A 211 16.38 -10.30 11.52
CA PHE A 211 15.97 -10.31 10.11
C PHE A 211 15.28 -9.00 9.71
N LEU A 212 14.24 -8.58 10.44
CA LEU A 212 13.50 -7.36 10.14
C LEU A 212 14.38 -6.11 10.28
N SER A 213 15.29 -6.08 11.25
CA SER A 213 16.21 -4.96 11.45
C SER A 213 17.14 -4.76 10.26
N ILE A 214 17.68 -5.85 9.70
CA ILE A 214 18.52 -5.81 8.49
C ILE A 214 17.68 -5.30 7.31
N VAL A 215 16.49 -5.86 7.10
CA VAL A 215 15.64 -5.48 5.97
C VAL A 215 15.17 -4.03 6.06
N PHE A 216 14.85 -3.55 7.27
CA PHE A 216 14.44 -2.15 7.48
C PHE A 216 15.57 -1.19 7.14
N ALA A 217 16.81 -1.50 7.54
CA ALA A 217 17.97 -0.68 7.17
C ALA A 217 18.15 -0.62 5.65
N ASP A 218 18.05 -1.75 4.95
CA ASP A 218 18.15 -1.79 3.48
C ASP A 218 17.01 -1.01 2.80
N LEU A 219 15.79 -1.12 3.34
CA LEU A 219 14.63 -0.35 2.86
C LEU A 219 14.84 1.16 3.04
N GLU A 220 15.38 1.60 4.17
CA GLU A 220 15.65 3.02 4.45
C GLU A 220 16.68 3.61 3.50
N VAL A 221 17.75 2.85 3.18
CA VAL A 221 18.78 3.27 2.21
C VAL A 221 18.21 3.55 0.82
N THR A 222 17.08 2.94 0.47
CA THR A 222 16.43 3.21 -0.82
C THR A 222 15.89 4.64 -0.94
N GLY A 223 15.57 5.31 0.18
CA GLY A 223 14.83 6.58 0.19
C GLY A 223 13.39 6.48 -0.34
N TRP A 224 12.88 5.26 -0.55
CA TRP A 224 11.54 5.03 -1.07
C TRP A 224 10.48 4.92 0.01
N LEU A 225 10.82 4.84 1.29
CA LEU A 225 9.82 4.77 2.36
C LEU A 225 9.65 6.09 3.11
N ASP A 226 10.26 7.16 2.57
CA ASP A 226 10.14 8.50 3.13
C ASP A 226 8.68 8.91 3.25
N LYS A 227 8.39 9.63 4.34
CA LYS A 227 7.05 10.10 4.65
C LYS A 227 6.55 10.89 3.44
N PRO A 228 5.41 10.53 2.83
CA PRO A 228 4.78 11.44 1.89
C PRO A 228 4.65 12.79 2.60
N ASN A 229 4.87 13.90 1.88
CA ASN A 229 4.66 15.24 2.42
C ASN A 229 3.18 15.34 2.83
N LEU A 230 2.89 14.93 4.07
CA LEU A 230 1.56 14.95 4.63
C LEU A 230 1.17 16.42 4.66
N PRO A 231 0.07 16.82 4.01
CA PRO A 231 -0.51 18.12 4.26
C PRO A 231 -0.70 18.19 5.77
N VAL A 232 -0.06 19.15 6.43
CA VAL A 232 -0.31 19.44 7.84
C VAL A 232 -1.83 19.59 7.95
N PRO A 233 -2.52 18.85 8.84
CA PRO A 233 -3.96 19.01 8.98
C PRO A 233 -4.22 20.48 9.28
N VAL A 234 -4.88 21.16 8.35
CA VAL A 234 -5.29 22.55 8.53
C VAL A 234 -6.15 22.55 9.78
N SER A 235 -5.62 23.12 10.86
CA SER A 235 -6.39 23.37 12.07
C SER A 235 -7.58 24.21 11.63
N THR A 236 -8.76 23.58 11.54
CA THR A 236 -10.01 24.29 11.36
C THR A 236 -10.22 25.10 12.63
N SER A 237 -9.71 26.33 12.59
CA SER A 237 -10.05 27.36 13.55
C SER A 237 -11.57 27.46 13.52
N ARG A 238 -12.21 26.99 14.60
CA ARG A 238 -13.65 27.12 14.81
C ARG A 238 -14.04 28.56 14.56
N VAL A 239 -14.74 28.79 13.46
CA VAL A 239 -15.48 30.03 13.22
C VAL A 239 -16.44 30.17 14.40
N LYS A 240 -16.17 31.13 15.28
CA LYS A 240 -17.13 31.59 16.30
C LYS A 240 -18.37 32.07 15.55
N LYS A 241 -19.47 31.31 15.61
CA LYS A 241 -20.80 31.82 15.25
C LYS A 241 -21.10 33.02 16.17
N ARG A 242 -21.13 34.22 15.59
CA ARG A 242 -21.77 35.40 16.19
C ARG A 242 -23.27 35.18 16.12
N ASN A 243 -23.94 35.16 17.27
CA ASN A 243 -25.39 35.28 17.34
C ASN A 243 -25.77 36.74 17.05
N SER A 244 -26.57 36.97 16.02
CA SER A 244 -27.28 38.22 15.79
C SER A 244 -28.78 37.91 15.66
N ASN A 245 -29.50 37.97 16.77
CA ASN A 245 -30.95 38.09 16.75
C ASN A 245 -31.29 39.57 16.95
N SER A 246 -31.70 40.23 15.87
CA SER A 246 -32.42 41.49 15.92
C SER A 246 -33.37 41.51 14.73
N GLN A 247 -34.67 41.29 14.99
CA GLN A 247 -35.71 41.96 14.23
C GLN A 247 -36.95 42.10 15.10
N THR A 248 -37.20 43.38 15.36
CA THR A 248 -38.37 44.05 15.94
C THR A 248 -39.64 43.76 15.15
N ALA A 249 -40.74 43.53 15.86
CA ALA A 249 -42.08 43.85 15.38
C ALA A 249 -42.87 44.41 16.57
N GLU A 250 -43.22 45.69 16.44
CA GLU A 250 -43.99 46.51 17.37
C GLU A 250 -45.37 46.66 16.75
N VAL A 251 -46.43 46.20 17.45
CA VAL A 251 -47.80 46.71 17.29
C VAL A 251 -48.51 46.60 18.64
N ASP A 252 -48.89 47.74 19.19
CA ASP A 252 -49.74 47.91 20.36
C ASP A 252 -51.18 47.40 20.12
N LEU A 253 -51.83 46.90 21.18
CA LEU A 253 -53.09 47.43 21.74
C LEU A 253 -53.70 46.45 22.79
N VAL A 254 -53.73 46.94 24.04
CA VAL A 254 -54.88 47.00 24.97
C VAL A 254 -55.46 45.72 25.60
N GLU A 255 -55.41 45.72 26.95
CA GLU A 255 -56.35 45.23 28.01
C GLU A 255 -57.03 43.86 27.82
N GLU A 256 -57.22 42.99 28.81
CA GLU A 256 -57.66 43.21 30.19
C GLU A 256 -57.56 41.87 30.97
N VAL A 257 -57.27 41.97 32.27
CA VAL A 257 -57.73 41.15 33.42
C VAL A 257 -58.31 39.74 33.19
N GLY A 258 -57.81 38.75 33.95
CA GLY A 258 -58.69 37.67 34.43
C GLY A 258 -58.07 36.32 34.80
N ASN A 259 -57.88 36.09 36.10
CA ASN A 259 -58.14 34.85 36.85
C ASN A 259 -57.86 33.47 36.22
N GLY A 260 -57.06 32.69 36.94
CA GLY A 260 -57.65 31.58 37.69
C GLY A 260 -57.23 30.14 37.35
N CYS A 261 -56.67 29.50 38.38
CA CYS A 261 -56.93 28.12 38.82
C CYS A 261 -56.51 26.91 37.96
N ARG A 262 -55.68 26.06 38.61
CA ARG A 262 -55.84 24.59 38.86
C ARG A 262 -55.99 23.68 37.64
N ASN A 263 -55.63 22.40 37.64
CA ASN A 263 -54.88 21.45 38.46
C ASN A 263 -54.72 20.23 37.52
N GLN A 264 -53.78 19.33 37.85
CA GLN A 264 -53.84 17.85 37.77
C GLN A 264 -54.76 17.24 36.69
N THR A 265 -54.28 16.34 35.83
CA THR A 265 -53.63 15.05 36.15
C THR A 265 -52.93 14.50 34.91
#